data_AF-A0A946MM60-F1
#
_entry.id   AF-A0A946MM60-F1
#
_cell.length_a   1.000
_cell.length_b   1.000
_cell.length_c   1.000
_cell.angle_alpha   90.00
_cell.angle_beta   90.00
_cell.angle_gamma   90.00
#
_symmetry.space_group_name_H-M   'P 1'
#
loop_
_entity.id
_entity.type
_entity.pdbx_description
1 polymer ?
#
loop_
_entity_poly.entity_id
_entity_poly.type
_entity_poly.pdbx_seq_one_letter_code
_entity_poly.pdbx_strand_id
1 'polypeptide(L)'
;MEYLEVDKLEKIHNRNIDISSYVVDEEHVLITGEFKERNLITVYERSGEPIEPNIFHHMQIQLLIKNAELKIVDIHVKIPGAPHDEICR
;
A
#
# COMPACT_ATOMS: atom_id res chain seq x y z
N MET A 1 -7.62 6.37 -29.22
CA MET A 1 -8.32 6.29 -27.92
C MET A 1 -8.27 7.69 -27.34
N GLU A 2 -9.42 8.28 -27.04
CA GLU A 2 -9.49 9.65 -26.53
C GLU A 2 -9.28 9.65 -25.02
N TYR A 3 -8.73 10.75 -24.50
CA TYR A 3 -8.63 10.97 -23.07
C TYR A 3 -10.04 11.18 -22.51
N LEU A 4 -10.47 10.31 -21.61
CA LEU A 4 -11.77 10.42 -20.94
C LEU A 4 -11.59 11.17 -19.63
N GLU A 5 -12.42 12.20 -19.41
CA GLU A 5 -12.51 12.84 -18.10
C GLU A 5 -13.20 11.91 -17.11
N VAL A 6 -12.51 11.63 -16.02
CA VAL A 6 -12.95 10.66 -15.00
C VAL A 6 -13.84 11.29 -13.92
N ASP A 7 -13.94 12.62 -13.87
CA ASP A 7 -14.64 13.38 -12.82
C ASP A 7 -16.15 13.07 -12.74
N LYS A 8 -16.73 12.56 -13.83
CA LYS A 8 -18.14 12.15 -13.92
C LYS A 8 -18.34 10.64 -13.83
N LEU A 9 -17.27 9.85 -13.73
CA LEU A 9 -17.34 8.40 -13.63
C LEU A 9 -17.38 7.96 -12.17
N GLU A 10 -18.09 6.88 -11.91
CA GLU A 10 -18.08 6.25 -10.59
C GLU A 10 -16.76 5.51 -10.37
N LYS A 11 -16.06 5.85 -9.30
CA LYS A 11 -14.84 5.15 -8.89
C LYS A 11 -15.22 3.88 -8.14
N ILE A 12 -15.00 2.72 -8.75
CA ILE A 12 -15.42 1.42 -8.18
C ILE A 12 -14.31 0.68 -7.42
N HIS A 13 -13.05 1.01 -7.70
CA HIS A 13 -11.87 0.40 -7.13
C HIS A 13 -10.75 1.42 -7.07
N ASN A 14 -9.87 1.30 -6.07
CA ASN A 14 -8.60 2.01 -6.10
C ASN A 14 -7.48 1.19 -5.49
N ARG A 15 -6.29 1.38 -6.05
CA ARG A 15 -5.04 0.84 -5.55
C ARG A 15 -4.00 1.94 -5.63
N ASN A 16 -3.51 2.35 -4.47
CA ASN A 16 -2.56 3.44 -4.35
C ASN A 16 -1.24 2.90 -3.78
N ILE A 17 -0.14 3.43 -4.29
CA ILE A 17 1.19 3.28 -3.70
C ILE A 17 1.68 4.69 -3.41
N ASP A 18 1.79 5.01 -2.12
CA ASP A 18 2.30 6.28 -1.63
C ASP A 18 3.73 6.08 -1.15
N ILE A 19 4.68 6.82 -1.73
CA ILE A 19 6.10 6.73 -1.39
C ILE A 19 6.57 8.11 -0.93
N SER A 20 7.35 8.13 0.15
CA SER A 20 7.96 9.34 0.67
C SER A 20 9.39 9.07 1.10
N SER A 21 10.22 10.11 1.05
CA SER A 21 11.64 10.05 1.39
C SER A 21 11.95 11.11 2.42
N TYR A 22 12.69 10.74 3.47
CA TYR A 22 13.03 11.61 4.59
C TYR A 22 14.53 11.53 4.86
N VAL A 23 15.16 12.67 5.08
CA VAL A 23 16.55 12.71 5.56
C VAL A 23 16.56 12.30 7.02
N VAL A 24 17.38 11.31 7.38
CA VAL A 24 17.56 10.88 8.77
C VAL A 24 18.79 11.55 9.37
N ASP A 25 19.92 11.44 8.67
CA ASP A 25 21.20 12.06 8.99
C ASP A 25 22.02 12.24 7.69
N GLU A 26 23.30 12.60 7.81
CA GLU A 26 24.18 12.83 6.65
C GLU A 26 24.42 11.57 5.82
N GLU A 27 24.37 10.39 6.44
CA GLU A 27 24.65 9.12 5.81
C GLU A 27 23.39 8.36 5.38
N HIS A 28 22.21 8.70 5.93
CA HIS A 28 20.99 7.91 5.75
C HIS A 28 19.77 8.69 5.25
N VAL A 29 19.00 8.01 4.40
CA VAL A 29 17.65 8.41 4.00
C VAL A 29 16.67 7.29 4.37
N LEU A 30 15.53 7.65 4.93
CA LEU A 30 14.41 6.75 5.17
C LEU A 30 13.43 6.85 4.00
N ILE A 31 13.14 5.72 3.36
CA ILE A 31 12.06 5.60 2.38
C ILE A 31 10.89 4.91 3.05
N THR A 32 9.72 5.54 3.02
CA THR A 32 8.47 4.93 3.48
C THR A 32 7.59 4.64 2.28
N GLY A 33 6.99 3.45 2.23
CA GLY A 33 5.97 3.08 1.26
C GLY A 33 4.70 2.62 1.95
N GLU A 34 3.55 3.06 1.47
CA GLU A 34 2.24 2.53 1.84
C GLU A 34 1.52 2.05 0.59
N PHE A 35 1.16 0.77 0.59
CA PHE A 35 0.29 0.16 -0.40
C PHE A 35 -1.10 0.00 0.20
N LYS A 36 -2.09 0.58 -0.47
CA LYS A 36 -3.49 0.51 -0.03
C LYS A 36 -4.41 0.21 -1.18
N GLU A 37 -5.10 -0.92 -1.09
CA GLU A 37 -6.11 -1.35 -2.05
C GLU A 37 -7.48 -1.44 -1.40
N ARG A 38 -8.49 -0.91 -2.11
CA ARG A 38 -9.87 -0.87 -1.64
C ARG A 38 -10.84 -1.10 -2.80
N ASN A 39 -11.87 -1.91 -2.54
CA ASN A 39 -13.10 -1.89 -3.33
C ASN A 39 -14.01 -0.80 -2.79
N LEU A 40 -14.58 0.01 -3.67
CA LEU A 40 -15.47 1.13 -3.31
C LEU A 40 -16.95 0.77 -3.47
N ILE A 41 -17.23 -0.35 -4.14
CA ILE A 41 -18.55 -0.94 -4.33
C ILE A 41 -18.53 -2.41 -3.88
N THR A 42 -19.71 -2.99 -3.69
CA THR A 42 -19.85 -4.43 -3.49
C THR A 42 -19.37 -5.17 -4.74
N VAL A 43 -18.47 -6.14 -4.54
CA VAL A 43 -18.00 -7.04 -5.59
C VAL A 43 -18.35 -8.48 -5.22
N TYR A 44 -18.18 -9.43 -6.13
CA TYR A 44 -18.53 -10.82 -5.87
C TYR A 44 -17.30 -11.73 -5.98
N GLU A 45 -17.13 -12.64 -5.03
CA GLU A 45 -16.14 -13.71 -5.14
C GLU A 45 -16.50 -14.69 -6.26
N ARG A 46 -15.56 -15.58 -6.61
CA ARG A 46 -15.83 -16.69 -7.53
C ARG A 46 -16.93 -17.63 -7.02
N SER A 47 -17.16 -17.68 -5.71
CA SER A 47 -18.24 -18.43 -5.06
C SER A 47 -19.62 -17.79 -5.29
N GLY A 48 -19.69 -16.54 -5.75
CA GLY A 48 -20.92 -15.76 -5.86
C GLY A 48 -21.29 -15.01 -4.57
N GLU A 49 -20.50 -15.16 -3.50
CA GLU A 49 -20.72 -14.43 -2.25
C GLU A 49 -20.36 -12.95 -2.41
N PRO A 50 -21.19 -12.02 -1.88
CA PRO A 50 -20.90 -10.60 -1.93
C PRO A 50 -19.76 -10.23 -0.99
N ILE A 51 -18.90 -9.33 -1.45
CA ILE A 51 -17.84 -8.71 -0.68
C ILE A 51 -18.16 -7.23 -0.55
N GLU A 52 -18.42 -6.79 0.67
CA GLU A 52 -18.68 -5.38 0.96
C GLU A 52 -17.44 -4.50 0.72
N PRO A 53 -17.64 -3.21 0.38
CA PRO A 53 -16.55 -2.25 0.23
C PRO A 53 -15.62 -2.25 1.45
N ASN A 54 -14.34 -2.59 1.22
CA ASN A 54 -13.35 -2.66 2.28
C ASN A 54 -11.93 -2.44 1.75
N ILE A 55 -10.97 -2.23 2.66
CA ILE A 55 -9.54 -2.29 2.36
C ILE A 55 -9.11 -3.76 2.40
N PHE A 56 -8.61 -4.27 1.27
CA PHE A 56 -8.20 -5.67 1.14
C PHE A 56 -6.71 -5.86 1.35
N HIS A 57 -5.92 -4.88 0.90
CA HIS A 57 -4.49 -4.88 1.11
C HIS A 57 -4.10 -3.56 1.74
N HIS A 58 -3.47 -3.66 2.90
CA HIS A 58 -2.81 -2.55 3.57
C HIS A 58 -1.42 -3.04 3.93
N MET A 59 -0.41 -2.53 3.24
CA MET A 59 0.99 -2.90 3.50
C MET A 59 1.79 -1.62 3.69
N GLN A 60 2.70 -1.65 4.65
CA GLN A 60 3.57 -0.55 4.98
C GLN A 60 5.01 -1.07 4.99
N ILE A 61 5.92 -0.30 4.42
CA ILE A 61 7.34 -0.59 4.39
C ILE A 61 8.14 0.65 4.78
N GLN A 62 9.21 0.42 5.51
CA GLN A 62 10.24 1.40 5.82
C GLN A 62 11.59 0.81 5.45
N LEU A 63 12.35 1.55 4.64
CA LEU A 63 13.69 1.18 4.22
C LEU A 63 14.66 2.26 4.69
N LEU A 64 15.63 1.88 5.53
CA LEU A 64 16.75 2.75 5.83
C LEU A 64 17.84 2.52 4.79
N ILE A 65 18.18 3.57 4.04
CA ILE A 65 19.14 3.53 2.94
C ILE A 65 20.40 4.27 3.38
N LYS A 66 21.57 3.65 3.22
CA LYS A 66 22.86 4.33 3.33
C LYS A 66 23.19 5.01 2.00
N ASN A 67 23.25 6.34 2.00
CA ASN A 67 23.30 7.20 0.82
C ASN A 67 24.51 6.92 -0.06
N ALA A 68 25.70 6.82 0.53
CA ALA A 68 26.95 6.68 -0.21
C ALA A 68 27.05 5.37 -1.00
N GLU A 69 26.35 4.33 -0.55
CA GLU A 69 26.40 2.97 -1.11
C GLU A 69 25.10 2.58 -1.83
N LEU A 70 24.05 3.41 -1.71
CA LEU A 70 22.68 3.08 -2.13
C LEU A 70 22.22 1.69 -1.64
N LYS A 71 22.55 1.39 -0.37
CA LYS A 71 22.32 0.09 0.24
C LYS A 71 21.20 0.17 1.26
N ILE A 72 20.26 -0.77 1.22
CA ILE A 72 19.28 -0.98 2.31
C ILE A 72 20.07 -1.54 3.50
N VAL A 73 20.15 -0.78 4.58
CA VAL A 73 20.85 -1.19 5.81
C VAL A 73 19.90 -1.66 6.89
N ASP A 74 18.62 -1.30 6.80
CA ASP A 74 17.55 -1.85 7.63
C ASP A 74 16.21 -1.83 6.88
N ILE A 75 15.31 -2.73 7.26
CA ILE A 75 13.97 -2.86 6.69
C ILE A 75 12.96 -3.21 7.78
N HIS A 76 11.86 -2.46 7.80
CA HIS A 76 10.68 -2.81 8.57
C HIS A 76 9.48 -2.93 7.66
N VAL A 77 8.70 -4.00 7.82
CA VAL A 77 7.47 -4.24 7.06
C VAL A 77 6.33 -4.54 8.00
N LYS A 78 5.14 -4.05 7.65
CA LYS A 78 3.92 -4.30 8.39
C LYS A 78 2.77 -4.51 7.43
N ILE A 79 1.89 -5.45 7.75
CA ILE A 79 0.61 -5.66 7.06
C ILE A 79 -0.48 -5.46 8.13
N PRO A 80 -0.98 -4.23 8.34
CA PRO A 80 -2.00 -3.98 9.34
C PRO A 80 -3.27 -4.79 9.03
N GLY A 81 -3.77 -5.52 10.03
CA GLY A 81 -4.98 -6.34 9.86
C GLY A 81 -4.76 -7.56 8.95
N ALA A 82 -3.53 -8.07 8.86
CA ALA A 82 -3.27 -9.33 8.17
C ALA A 82 -4.14 -10.46 8.75
N PRO A 83 -4.62 -11.38 7.90
CA PRO A 83 -5.24 -12.61 8.40
C PRO A 83 -4.30 -13.29 9.41
N HIS A 84 -4.82 -13.62 10.59
CA HIS A 84 -4.05 -14.26 11.67
C HIS A 84 -2.92 -13.41 12.29
N ASP A 85 -2.94 -12.08 12.17
CA ASP A 85 -1.97 -11.18 12.84
C ASP A 85 -1.95 -11.38 14.38
N GLU A 86 -3.03 -11.90 14.96
CA GLU A 86 -3.11 -12.28 16.38
C GLU A 86 -2.45 -13.62 16.72
N ILE A 87 -2.26 -14.53 15.75
CA ILE A 87 -1.78 -15.91 15.96
C ILE A 87 -0.29 -16.03 15.65
N CYS A 88 0.25 -15.20 14.74
CA CYS A 88 1.63 -15.29 14.27
C CYS A 88 2.61 -14.33 14.97
N ARG A 89 2.24 -13.76 16.13
CA ARG A 89 3.11 -12.91 16.96
C ARG A 89 3.67 -13.65 18.16
#